data_AF-A0A920EBY7-F1
#
_entry.id   AF-A0A920EBY7-F1
#
_cell.length_a   1.000
_cell.length_b   1.000
_cell.length_c   1.000
_cell.angle_alpha   90.00
_cell.angle_beta   90.00
_cell.angle_gamma   90.00
#
_symmetry.space_group_name_H-M   'P 1'
#
loop_
_entity.id
_entity.type
_entity.pdbx_description
1 polymer ?
#
loop_
_entity_poly.entity_id
_entity_poly.type
_entity_poly.pdbx_seq_one_letter_code
_entity_poly.pdbx_strand_id
1 'polypeptide(L)'
;MKSVSKQYQAGVAVSAIVVGIAGYHYYRIWSDFGEGVMNEGYRYADWLITVPLLIIELLIVLGVAQKDRTSLMLKLVPATILMVGLGYQAKLLMAMAEVDILGSSNDSIRLYSKTLYAELQKAGQRETGAVAKQIKTQLMFY
;
A
#
# COMPACT_ATOMS: atom_id res chain seq x y z
N MET A 1 15.62 -11.74 12.97
CA MET A 1 14.65 -12.50 12.12
C MET A 1 14.20 -13.84 12.69
N LYS A 2 14.81 -14.39 13.76
CA LYS A 2 14.38 -15.68 14.37
C LYS A 2 13.09 -15.61 15.22
N SER A 3 12.48 -14.44 15.38
CA SER A 3 11.25 -14.23 16.14
C SER A 3 9.97 -14.65 15.41
N VAL A 4 10.04 -14.93 14.11
CA VAL A 4 8.91 -15.41 13.30
C VAL A 4 9.32 -16.63 12.47
N SER A 5 8.35 -17.48 12.12
CA SER A 5 8.61 -18.66 11.29
C SER A 5 9.05 -18.25 9.87
N LYS A 6 9.79 -19.15 9.21
CA LYS A 6 10.47 -18.87 7.93
C LYS A 6 9.55 -18.30 6.85
N GLN A 7 8.30 -18.76 6.80
CA GLN A 7 7.31 -18.32 5.80
C GLN A 7 6.89 -16.84 5.93
N TYR A 8 7.06 -16.21 7.10
CA TYR A 8 6.70 -14.81 7.34
C TYR A 8 7.91 -13.87 7.37
N GLN A 9 9.14 -14.40 7.37
CA GLN A 9 10.36 -13.60 7.44
C GLN A 9 10.50 -12.64 6.24
N ALA A 10 10.03 -13.05 5.06
CA ALA A 10 9.99 -12.18 3.89
C ALA A 10 9.06 -10.97 4.10
N GLY A 11 7.91 -11.15 4.75
CA GLY A 11 7.00 -10.05 5.10
C GLY A 11 7.67 -9.05 6.04
N VAL A 12 8.36 -9.53 7.08
CA VAL A 12 9.12 -8.67 8.01
C VAL A 12 10.22 -7.90 7.28
N ALA A 13 10.91 -8.53 6.32
CA ALA A 13 11.94 -7.86 5.53
C ALA A 13 11.35 -6.76 4.63
N VAL A 14 10.21 -7.01 3.98
CA VAL A 14 9.50 -6.00 3.20
C VAL A 14 9.05 -4.83 4.10
N SER A 15 8.53 -5.13 5.28
CA SER A 15 8.15 -4.12 6.27
C SER A 15 9.32 -3.20 6.66
N ALA A 16 10.50 -3.78 6.90
CA ALA A 16 11.71 -3.02 7.20
C ALA A 16 12.14 -2.11 6.03
N ILE A 17 11.99 -2.58 4.79
CA ILE A 17 12.25 -1.77 3.59
C ILE A 17 11.25 -0.62 3.51
N VAL A 18 9.95 -0.89 3.71
CA VAL A 18 8.90 0.15 3.69
C VAL A 18 9.21 1.24 4.71
N VAL A 19 9.51 0.87 5.96
CA VAL A 19 9.81 1.84 7.02
C VAL A 19 11.13 2.58 6.75
N GLY A 20 12.13 1.92 6.16
CA GLY A 20 13.39 2.58 5.76
C GLY A 20 13.18 3.63 4.66
N ILE A 21 12.38 3.31 3.64
CA ILE A 21 12.03 4.24 2.55
C ILE A 21 11.23 5.41 3.10
N ALA A 22 10.21 5.14 3.94
CA ALA A 22 9.42 6.18 4.58
C ALA A 22 10.31 7.07 5.46
N GLY A 23 11.19 6.49 6.27
CA GLY A 23 12.13 7.23 7.12
C GLY A 23 13.00 8.21 6.31
N TYR A 24 13.54 7.79 5.16
CA TYR A 24 14.30 8.67 4.29
C TYR A 24 13.45 9.82 3.73
N HIS A 25 12.26 9.53 3.19
CA HIS A 25 11.39 10.57 2.63
C HIS A 25 10.90 11.56 3.69
N TYR A 26 10.56 11.09 4.90
CA TYR A 26 10.19 11.96 6.01
C TYR A 26 11.36 12.80 6.51
N TYR A 27 12.59 12.26 6.52
CA TYR A 27 13.78 13.06 6.80
C TYR A 27 13.96 14.19 5.78
N ARG A 28 13.75 13.92 4.48
CA ARG A 28 13.80 14.96 3.43
C ARG A 28 12.70 16.01 3.60
N ILE A 29 11.46 15.59 3.85
CA ILE A 29 10.33 16.50 4.11
C ILE A 29 10.62 17.38 5.34
N TRP A 30 11.19 16.81 6.39
CA TRP A 30 11.57 17.56 7.59
C TRP A 30 12.67 18.58 7.31
N SER A 31 13.69 18.21 6.54
CA SER A 31 14.76 19.12 6.11
C SER A 31 14.20 20.30 5.32
N ASP A 32 13.38 20.03 4.30
CA ASP A 32 12.75 21.07 3.47
C ASP A 32 11.85 21.98 4.32
N PHE A 33 11.11 21.41 5.28
CA PHE A 33 10.29 22.19 6.21
C PHE A 33 11.12 23.14 7.07
N GLY A 34 12.30 22.71 7.54
CA GLY A 34 13.26 23.57 8.25
C GLY A 34 13.77 24.75 7.42
N GLU A 35 13.71 24.63 6.09
CA GLU A 35 14.06 25.69 5.12
C GLU A 35 12.82 26.47 4.63
N GLY A 36 11.64 26.22 5.20
CA GLY A 36 10.39 26.89 4.82
C GLY A 36 9.74 26.36 3.53
N VAL A 37 10.18 25.21 3.03
CA VAL A 37 9.69 24.60 1.79
C VAL A 37 8.77 23.41 2.11
N MET A 38 7.60 23.37 1.47
CA MET A 38 6.69 22.22 1.52
C MET A 38 6.75 21.42 0.22
N ASN A 39 7.63 20.42 0.18
CA ASN A 39 7.79 19.56 -0.98
C ASN A 39 6.96 18.27 -0.85
N GLU A 40 5.74 18.31 -1.39
CA GLU A 40 4.88 17.13 -1.42
C GLU A 40 5.34 16.04 -2.39
N GLY A 41 6.29 16.33 -3.29
CA GLY A 41 6.85 15.34 -4.21
C GLY A 41 7.47 14.15 -3.47
N TYR A 42 8.13 14.38 -2.33
CA TYR A 42 8.68 13.30 -1.50
C TYR A 42 7.62 12.36 -0.96
N ARG A 43 6.42 12.87 -0.68
CA ARG A 43 5.30 12.06 -0.19
C ARG A 43 4.74 11.15 -1.29
N TYR A 44 4.57 11.70 -2.50
CA TYR A 44 4.13 10.89 -3.64
C TYR A 44 5.19 9.89 -4.11
N ALA A 45 6.48 10.24 -4.03
CA ALA A 45 7.58 9.31 -4.30
C ALA A 45 7.61 8.15 -3.28
N ASP A 46 7.42 8.45 -1.99
CA ASP A 46 7.28 7.43 -0.95
C ASP A 46 6.11 6.49 -1.27
N TRP A 47 4.91 7.03 -1.47
CA TRP A 47 3.70 6.24 -1.72
C TRP A 47 3.79 5.39 -2.98
N LEU A 48 4.41 5.90 -4.05
CA LEU A 48 4.58 5.16 -5.30
C LEU A 48 5.35 3.85 -5.09
N ILE A 49 6.24 3.81 -4.09
CA ILE A 49 7.07 2.64 -3.78
C ILE A 49 6.47 1.83 -2.62
N THR A 50 6.05 2.49 -1.54
CA THR A 50 5.61 1.82 -0.31
C THR A 50 4.23 1.18 -0.46
N VAL A 51 3.30 1.79 -1.20
CA VAL A 51 1.95 1.21 -1.38
C VAL A 51 2.00 -0.15 -2.09
N PRO A 52 2.71 -0.33 -3.22
CA PRO A 52 2.90 -1.66 -3.81
C PRO A 52 3.58 -2.67 -2.87
N LEU A 53 4.59 -2.24 -2.10
CA LEU A 53 5.30 -3.11 -1.16
C LEU A 53 4.40 -3.58 -0.01
N LEU A 54 3.54 -2.70 0.51
CA LEU A 54 2.54 -3.05 1.54
C LEU A 54 1.58 -4.14 1.04
N ILE A 55 1.22 -4.13 -0.24
CA ILE A 55 0.41 -5.20 -0.83
C ILE A 55 1.16 -6.52 -0.89
N ILE A 56 2.41 -6.49 -1.32
CA ILE A 56 3.26 -7.68 -1.36
C ILE A 56 3.41 -8.26 0.05
N GLU A 57 3.70 -7.42 1.05
CA GLU A 57 3.79 -7.81 2.45
C GLU A 57 2.48 -8.46 2.93
N LEU A 58 1.34 -7.82 2.70
CA LEU A 58 0.05 -8.32 3.14
C LEU A 58 -0.25 -9.70 2.55
N LEU A 59 -0.03 -9.91 1.24
CA LEU A 59 -0.27 -11.20 0.60
C LEU A 59 0.64 -12.31 1.13
N ILE A 60 1.87 -11.97 1.55
CA ILE A 60 2.78 -12.91 2.22
C ILE A 60 2.24 -13.26 3.62
N VAL A 61 1.86 -12.26 4.42
CA VAL A 61 1.40 -12.45 5.81
C VAL A 61 0.07 -13.18 5.88
N LEU A 62 -0.86 -12.93 4.96
CA LEU A 62 -2.14 -13.65 4.87
C LEU A 62 -2.02 -15.09 4.36
N GLY A 63 -0.80 -15.55 4.03
CA GLY A 63 -0.55 -16.91 3.58
C GLY A 63 -1.25 -17.27 2.28
N VAL A 64 -1.49 -16.28 1.39
CA VAL A 64 -2.18 -16.52 0.13
C VAL A 64 -1.40 -17.52 -0.72
N ALA A 65 -2.09 -18.52 -1.27
CA ALA A 65 -1.51 -19.57 -2.09
C ALA A 65 -0.72 -18.99 -3.27
N GLN A 66 0.40 -19.61 -3.64
CA GLN A 66 1.35 -19.03 -4.61
C GLN A 66 0.70 -18.65 -5.95
N LYS A 67 -0.19 -19.50 -6.48
CA LYS A 67 -0.91 -19.25 -7.73
C LYS A 67 -1.78 -17.99 -7.65
N ASP A 68 -2.48 -17.81 -6.54
CA ASP A 68 -3.43 -16.71 -6.33
C ASP A 68 -2.66 -15.43 -6.03
N ARG A 69 -1.58 -15.53 -5.27
CA ARG A 69 -0.65 -14.43 -4.98
C ARG A 69 -0.10 -13.81 -6.26
N THR A 70 0.39 -14.62 -7.20
CA THR A 70 0.89 -14.10 -8.48
C THR A 70 -0.19 -13.35 -9.26
N SER A 71 -1.41 -13.91 -9.35
CA SER A 71 -2.53 -13.25 -10.02
C SER A 71 -2.91 -11.92 -9.34
N LEU A 72 -2.94 -11.91 -8.01
CA LEU A 72 -3.24 -10.71 -7.23
C LEU A 72 -2.16 -9.65 -7.38
N MET A 73 -0.88 -10.02 -7.34
CA MET A 73 0.23 -9.07 -7.55
C MET A 73 0.16 -8.43 -8.95
N LEU A 74 -0.11 -9.22 -9.99
CA LEU A 74 -0.25 -8.71 -11.37
C LEU A 74 -1.44 -7.75 -11.53
N LYS A 75 -2.45 -7.83 -10.67
CA LYS A 75 -3.60 -6.91 -10.69
C LYS A 75 -3.37 -5.68 -9.79
N LEU A 76 -2.90 -5.91 -8.57
CA LEU A 76 -2.87 -4.88 -7.52
C LEU A 76 -1.63 -3.99 -7.59
N VAL A 77 -0.46 -4.52 -7.96
CA VAL A 77 0.75 -3.69 -8.06
C VAL A 77 0.59 -2.62 -9.15
N PRO A 78 0.15 -2.94 -10.38
CA PRO A 78 -0.14 -1.89 -11.36
C PRO A 78 -1.26 -0.96 -10.93
N ALA A 79 -2.33 -1.47 -10.31
CA ALA A 79 -3.43 -0.64 -9.83
C ALA A 79 -3.00 0.37 -8.76
N THR A 80 -2.11 -0.02 -7.84
CA THR A 80 -1.57 0.89 -6.81
C THR A 80 -0.66 1.96 -7.41
N ILE A 81 0.18 1.60 -8.37
CA ILE A 81 1.04 2.55 -9.11
C ILE A 81 0.17 3.56 -9.87
N LEU A 82 -0.86 3.08 -10.60
CA LEU A 82 -1.80 3.95 -11.31
C LEU A 82 -2.57 4.86 -10.35
N MET A 83 -3.06 4.32 -9.24
CA MET A 83 -3.76 5.10 -8.20
C MET A 83 -2.91 6.27 -7.69
N VAL A 84 -1.65 6.02 -7.32
CA VAL A 84 -0.76 7.08 -6.81
C VAL A 84 -0.38 8.07 -7.92
N GLY A 85 -0.05 7.58 -9.11
CA GLY A 85 0.34 8.42 -10.25
C GLY A 85 -0.80 9.35 -10.71
N LEU A 86 -2.01 8.82 -10.87
CA LEU A 86 -3.19 9.60 -11.23
C LEU A 86 -3.56 10.59 -10.11
N GLY A 87 -3.41 10.20 -8.84
CA GLY A 87 -3.61 11.09 -7.70
C GLY A 87 -2.63 12.27 -7.67
N TYR A 88 -1.38 12.05 -8.06
CA TYR A 88 -0.38 13.12 -8.18
C TYR A 88 -0.72 14.07 -9.32
N GLN A 89 -1.04 13.52 -10.49
CA GLN A 89 -1.41 14.30 -11.66
C GLN A 89 -2.64 15.16 -11.41
N ALA A 90 -3.70 14.58 -10.82
CA ALA A 90 -4.92 15.32 -10.46
C ALA A 90 -4.61 16.49 -9.52
N LYS A 91 -3.72 16.31 -8.53
CA LYS A 91 -3.33 17.39 -7.62
C LYS A 91 -2.64 18.55 -8.36
N LEU A 92 -1.72 18.26 -9.27
CA LEU A 92 -1.03 19.29 -10.05
C LEU A 92 -2.03 20.08 -10.90
N LEU A 93 -2.99 19.38 -11.50
CA LEU A 93 -4.01 19.98 -12.36
C LEU A 93 -5.04 20.81 -11.60
N MET A 94 -5.44 20.37 -10.40
CA MET A 94 -6.27 21.17 -9.49
C MET A 94 -5.59 22.49 -9.11
N ALA A 95 -4.25 22.48 -8.93
CA ALA A 95 -3.48 23.70 -8.69
C ALA A 95 -3.42 24.62 -9.92
N MET A 96 -3.67 24.10 -11.11
CA MET A 96 -3.67 24.82 -12.39
C MET A 96 -5.08 25.14 -12.91
N ALA A 97 -6.13 24.88 -12.10
CA ALA A 97 -7.54 25.07 -12.44
C ALA A 97 -8.02 24.35 -13.73
N GLU A 98 -7.36 23.25 -14.13
CA GLU A 98 -7.71 22.47 -15.32
C GLU A 98 -8.11 21.03 -14.97
N VAL A 99 -9.22 20.57 -15.57
CA VAL A 99 -9.58 19.18 -15.92
C VAL A 99 -9.93 18.15 -14.81
N ASP A 100 -11.01 17.42 -15.11
CA ASP A 100 -11.51 16.22 -14.42
C ASP A 100 -10.76 14.94 -14.87
N ILE A 101 -9.76 14.50 -14.10
CA ILE A 101 -9.10 13.19 -14.24
C ILE A 101 -9.59 12.19 -13.16
N LEU A 102 -10.72 12.47 -12.50
CA LEU A 102 -11.20 11.63 -11.40
C LEU A 102 -11.64 10.22 -11.84
N GLY A 103 -12.04 10.04 -13.11
CA GLY A 103 -12.62 8.77 -13.57
C GLY A 103 -11.69 7.56 -13.42
N SER A 104 -10.44 7.65 -13.89
CA SER A 104 -9.51 6.52 -13.91
C SER A 104 -8.87 6.22 -12.54
N SER A 105 -8.67 7.25 -11.70
CA SER A 105 -8.16 7.08 -10.33
C SER A 105 -9.18 6.37 -9.45
N ASN A 106 -10.47 6.73 -9.57
CA ASN A 106 -11.56 6.11 -8.82
C ASN A 106 -11.72 4.61 -9.13
N ASP A 107 -11.50 4.19 -10.37
CA ASP A 107 -11.55 2.77 -10.76
C ASP A 107 -10.41 1.96 -10.15
N SER A 108 -9.19 2.51 -10.15
CA SER A 108 -8.01 1.88 -9.54
C SER A 108 -8.17 1.75 -8.02
N ILE A 109 -8.67 2.80 -7.36
CA ILE A 109 -8.99 2.79 -5.92
C ILE A 109 -10.06 1.74 -5.61
N ARG A 110 -11.14 1.69 -6.41
CA ARG A 110 -12.23 0.72 -6.21
C ARG A 110 -11.76 -0.72 -6.39
N LEU A 111 -10.94 -1.00 -7.40
CA LEU A 111 -10.35 -2.32 -7.64
C LEU A 111 -9.46 -2.74 -6.47
N TYR A 112 -8.60 -1.82 -6.01
CA TYR A 112 -7.70 -2.01 -4.88
C TYR A 112 -8.48 -2.36 -3.60
N SER A 113 -9.41 -1.50 -3.18
CA SER A 113 -10.15 -1.67 -1.92
C SER A 113 -11.01 -2.93 -1.93
N LYS A 114 -11.73 -3.20 -3.04
CA LYS A 114 -12.59 -4.40 -3.15
C LYS A 114 -11.79 -5.69 -3.05
N THR A 115 -10.62 -5.73 -3.70
CA THR A 115 -9.79 -6.93 -3.73
C THR A 115 -9.13 -7.19 -2.38
N LEU A 116 -8.63 -6.14 -1.73
CA LEU A 116 -8.07 -6.24 -0.38
C LEU A 116 -9.09 -6.69 0.65
N TYR A 117 -10.27 -6.08 0.62
CA TYR A 117 -11.37 -6.48 1.48
C TYR A 117 -11.73 -7.96 1.28
N ALA A 118 -11.79 -8.44 0.03
CA ALA A 118 -12.05 -9.85 -0.26
C ALA A 118 -10.95 -10.80 0.25
N GLU A 119 -9.67 -10.45 0.10
CA GLU A 119 -8.57 -11.29 0.60
C GLU A 119 -8.51 -11.32 2.13
N LEU A 120 -8.79 -10.18 2.79
CA LEU A 120 -8.92 -10.11 4.24
C LEU A 120 -10.10 -10.95 4.75
N GLN A 121 -11.26 -10.92 4.09
CA GLN A 121 -12.38 -11.79 4.44
C GLN A 121 -12.03 -13.27 4.29
N LYS A 122 -11.44 -13.67 3.16
CA LYS A 122 -11.01 -15.06 2.94
C LYS A 122 -10.01 -15.51 4.00
N ALA A 123 -9.07 -14.64 4.39
CA ALA A 123 -8.12 -14.95 5.46
C ALA A 123 -8.83 -15.07 6.82
N GLY A 124 -9.74 -14.15 7.13
CA GLY A 124 -10.52 -14.18 8.38
C GLY A 124 -11.38 -15.43 8.54
N GLN A 125 -11.83 -16.05 7.45
CA GLN A 125 -12.56 -17.33 7.47
C GLN A 125 -11.65 -18.55 7.68
N ARG A 126 -10.37 -18.47 7.30
CA ARG A 126 -9.38 -19.56 7.45
C ARG A 126 -8.72 -19.57 8.82
N GLU A 127 -8.50 -18.39 9.39
CA GLU A 127 -7.74 -18.21 10.62
C GLU A 127 -8.63 -18.34 11.87
N THR A 128 -8.01 -18.59 13.03
CA THR A 128 -8.72 -18.73 14.31
C THR A 128 -8.07 -17.91 15.42
N GLY A 129 -8.76 -17.76 16.55
CA GLY A 129 -8.23 -17.12 17.76
C GLY A 129 -7.76 -15.67 17.55
N ALA A 130 -6.55 -15.37 18.01
CA ALA A 130 -5.98 -14.02 17.98
C ALA A 130 -5.77 -13.49 16.54
N VAL A 131 -5.41 -14.36 15.59
CA VAL A 131 -5.15 -13.98 14.19
C VAL A 131 -6.45 -13.54 13.52
N ALA A 132 -7.54 -14.29 13.70
CA ALA A 132 -8.86 -13.91 13.16
C ALA A 132 -9.35 -12.58 13.74
N LYS A 133 -9.13 -12.34 15.04
CA LYS A 133 -9.47 -11.06 15.67
C LYS A 133 -8.69 -9.90 15.05
N GLN A 134 -7.39 -10.08 14.83
CA GLN A 134 -6.54 -9.06 14.20
C GLN A 134 -6.99 -8.77 12.76
N ILE A 135 -7.31 -9.79 11.97
CA ILE A 135 -7.84 -9.62 10.60
C ILE A 135 -9.17 -8.86 10.62
N LYS A 136 -10.07 -9.17 11.58
CA LYS A 136 -11.32 -8.45 11.73
C LYS A 136 -11.11 -6.98 12.08
N THR A 137 -10.11 -6.66 12.90
CA THR A 137 -9.72 -5.27 13.16
C THR A 137 -9.23 -4.58 11.89
N GLN A 138 -8.43 -5.26 11.08
CA GLN A 138 -7.95 -4.71 9.80
C GLN A 138 -9.10 -4.45 8.82
N LEU A 139 -10.12 -5.31 8.80
CA LEU A 139 -11.33 -5.13 7.98
C LEU A 139 -12.14 -3.88 8.34
N MET A 140 -12.00 -3.30 9.54
CA MET A 140 -12.72 -2.07 9.92
C MET A 140 -12.15 -0.81 9.26
N PHE A 141 -10.97 -0.90 8.64
CA PHE A 141 -10.34 0.22 7.93
C PHE A 141 -10.65 0.24 6.43
N TYR A 142 -11.55 -0.64 5.96
CA TYR A 142 -12.04 -0.75 4.58
C TYR A 142 -13.56 -0.67 4.55
#